data_AF-A0A969WSM2-F1
#
_entry.id   AF-A0A969WSM2-F1
#
_cell.length_a   1.000
_cell.length_b   1.000
_cell.length_c   1.000
_cell.angle_alpha   90.00
_cell.angle_beta   90.00
_cell.angle_gamma   90.00
#
_symmetry.space_group_name_H-M   'P 1'
#
loop_
_entity.id
_entity.type
_entity.pdbx_description
1 polymer ?
#
loop_
_entity_poly.entity_id
_entity_poly.type
_entity_poly.pdbx_seq_one_letter_code
_entity_poly.pdbx_strand_id
1 'polypeptide(L)'
;MIKIRNKQYKYILIGFLVLLGLVLFKEARPLLSGLFGASTLFVMMRSQMAYLTEKKKWNRHLSASILLIESLMFFLIPLTAFALLVVDTLSGIEFDIHSMILQLEDFINMIEERVGYDLITLDNLAFIPKIGGSTLQFLAASTYSLILNSIVILFILYYMLYNYKEFEDGFKEILPFREENKEILAMETKEIIRANAIGIPLLGIIQGIFALAGYIIFGIQQPILFAILTA
;
A
#
# COMPACT_ATOMS: atom_id res chain seq x y z
N MET A 1 7.49 30.24 48.61
CA MET A 1 7.02 28.86 48.35
C MET A 1 6.05 28.72 47.15
N ILE A 2 5.30 29.76 46.73
CA ILE A 2 4.29 29.66 45.66
C ILE A 2 4.88 29.51 44.23
N LYS A 3 6.08 30.04 43.97
CA LYS A 3 6.71 30.02 42.62
C LYS A 3 7.21 28.63 42.16
N ILE A 4 7.55 27.74 43.10
CA ILE A 4 8.09 26.40 42.81
C ILE A 4 6.98 25.46 42.32
N ARG A 5 5.77 25.60 42.87
CA ARG A 5 4.59 24.78 42.55
C ARG A 5 4.17 24.92 41.07
N ASN A 6 4.22 26.13 40.52
CA ASN A 6 3.91 26.38 39.10
C ASN A 6 4.87 25.71 38.12
N LYS A 7 6.14 25.52 38.50
CA LYS A 7 7.11 24.85 37.63
C LYS A 7 6.84 23.34 37.57
N GLN A 8 6.50 22.73 38.71
CA GLN A 8 6.12 21.32 38.78
C GLN A 8 4.82 21.03 38.04
N TYR A 9 3.77 21.85 38.18
CA TYR A 9 2.54 21.69 37.40
C TYR A 9 2.77 21.84 35.89
N LYS A 10 3.66 22.75 35.45
CA LYS A 10 4.04 22.85 34.03
C LYS A 10 4.71 21.59 33.50
N TYR A 11 5.64 21.00 34.26
CA TYR A 11 6.29 19.74 33.83
C TYR A 11 5.32 18.56 33.81
N ILE A 12 4.40 18.48 34.77
CA ILE A 12 3.33 17.47 34.79
C ILE A 12 2.39 17.66 33.61
N LEU A 13 2.00 18.90 33.29
CA LEU A 13 1.12 19.21 32.16
C LEU A 13 1.80 18.90 30.81
N ILE A 14 3.09 19.24 30.66
CA ILE A 14 3.87 18.89 29.45
C ILE A 14 4.01 17.37 29.35
N GLY A 15 4.30 16.68 30.46
CA GLY A 15 4.35 15.21 30.50
C GLY A 15 3.02 14.58 30.10
N PHE A 16 1.90 15.12 30.60
CA PHE A 16 0.56 14.68 30.22
C PHE A 16 0.25 14.96 28.75
N LEU A 17 0.62 16.13 28.22
CA LEU A 17 0.45 16.49 26.80
C LEU A 17 1.26 15.55 25.90
N VAL A 18 2.51 15.25 26.26
CA VAL A 18 3.35 14.30 25.51
C VAL A 18 2.77 12.90 25.56
N LEU A 19 2.31 12.44 26.73
CA LEU A 19 1.68 11.14 26.89
C LEU A 19 0.39 11.04 26.08
N LEU A 20 -0.47 12.07 26.14
CA LEU A 20 -1.69 12.14 25.36
C LEU A 20 -1.39 12.19 23.86
N GLY A 21 -0.38 12.96 23.45
CA GLY A 21 0.11 13.00 22.07
C GLY A 21 0.62 11.64 21.59
N LEU A 22 1.35 10.90 22.42
CA LEU A 22 1.84 9.54 22.08
C LEU A 22 0.70 8.53 21.94
N VAL A 23 -0.30 8.59 22.83
CA VAL A 23 -1.49 7.74 22.74
C VAL A 23 -2.29 8.06 21.49
N LEU A 24 -2.57 9.34 21.24
CA LEU A 24 -3.27 9.77 20.03
C LEU A 24 -2.51 9.37 18.75
N PHE A 25 -1.18 9.55 18.73
CA PHE A 25 -0.37 9.16 17.57
C PHE A 25 -0.43 7.66 17.33
N LYS A 26 -0.37 6.84 18.39
CA LYS A 26 -0.51 5.38 18.28
C LYS A 26 -1.85 4.99 17.67
N GLU A 27 -2.93 5.61 18.11
CA GLU A 27 -4.28 5.26 17.66
C GLU A 27 -4.62 5.88 16.30
N ALA A 28 -3.93 6.96 15.90
CA ALA A 28 -4.03 7.55 14.57
C ALA A 28 -3.16 6.85 13.52
N ARG A 29 -2.19 6.00 13.91
CA ARG A 29 -1.33 5.27 12.95
C ARG A 29 -2.11 4.53 11.86
N PRO A 30 -3.19 3.78 12.17
CA PRO A 30 -3.98 3.11 11.13
C PRO A 30 -4.56 4.10 10.11
N LEU A 31 -4.99 5.29 10.57
CA LEU A 31 -5.57 6.34 9.72
C LEU A 31 -4.55 6.94 8.74
N LEU A 32 -3.25 6.92 9.10
CA LEU A 32 -2.18 7.43 8.22
C LEU A 32 -2.16 6.71 6.87
N SER A 33 -2.44 5.40 6.86
CA SER A 33 -2.50 4.63 5.61
C SER A 33 -3.58 5.17 4.66
N GLY A 34 -4.77 5.49 5.19
CA GLY A 34 -5.84 6.13 4.42
C GLY A 34 -5.50 7.56 3.98
N LEU A 35 -4.80 8.32 4.82
CA LEU A 35 -4.33 9.67 4.46
C LEU A 35 -3.34 9.64 3.28
N PHE A 36 -2.38 8.72 3.29
CA PHE A 36 -1.42 8.56 2.19
C PHE A 36 -2.08 8.05 0.91
N GLY A 37 -3.05 7.14 1.03
CA GLY A 37 -3.87 6.70 -0.10
C GLY A 37 -4.64 7.86 -0.74
N ALA A 38 -5.32 8.68 0.08
CA ALA A 38 -6.01 9.88 -0.40
C ALA A 38 -5.05 10.90 -1.03
N SER A 39 -3.88 11.10 -0.43
CA SER A 39 -2.86 12.01 -0.96
C SER A 39 -2.36 11.57 -2.33
N THR A 40 -2.12 10.27 -2.51
CA THR A 40 -1.71 9.69 -3.80
C THR A 40 -2.77 9.91 -4.88
N LEU A 41 -4.02 9.56 -4.58
CA LEU A 41 -5.14 9.75 -5.50
C LEU A 41 -5.39 11.23 -5.80
N PHE A 42 -5.27 12.10 -4.80
CA PHE A 42 -5.38 13.55 -4.99
C PHE A 42 -4.35 14.06 -6.00
N VAL A 43 -3.07 13.68 -5.84
CA VAL A 43 -2.00 14.11 -6.76
C VAL A 43 -2.22 13.61 -8.20
N MET A 44 -2.78 12.40 -8.35
CA MET A 44 -3.20 11.87 -9.66
C MET A 44 -4.35 12.71 -10.25
N MET A 45 -5.43 12.87 -9.50
CA MET A 45 -6.68 13.49 -9.96
C MET A 45 -6.66 15.02 -9.95
N ARG A 46 -5.64 15.65 -9.37
CA ARG A 46 -5.48 17.11 -9.29
C ARG A 46 -5.65 17.78 -10.64
N SER A 47 -5.00 17.26 -11.69
CA SER A 47 -5.11 17.84 -13.02
C SER A 47 -6.52 17.71 -13.60
N GLN A 48 -7.23 16.63 -13.30
CA GLN A 48 -8.63 16.46 -13.71
C GLN A 48 -9.53 17.44 -12.95
N MET A 49 -9.30 17.65 -11.65
CA MET A 49 -10.06 18.62 -10.84
C MET A 49 -9.88 20.05 -11.34
N ALA A 50 -8.64 20.47 -11.61
CA ALA A 50 -8.36 21.78 -12.21
C ALA A 50 -9.03 21.92 -13.59
N TYR A 51 -8.97 20.88 -14.43
CA TYR A 51 -9.61 20.89 -15.74
C TYR A 51 -11.15 21.06 -15.66
N LEU A 52 -11.82 20.30 -14.79
CA LEU A 52 -13.27 20.36 -14.62
C LEU A 52 -13.73 21.70 -14.02
N THR A 53 -13.01 22.22 -13.04
CA THR A 53 -13.40 23.46 -12.35
C THR A 53 -13.00 24.73 -13.09
N GLU A 54 -11.82 24.77 -13.70
CA GLU A 54 -11.30 25.99 -14.35
C GLU A 54 -11.65 26.08 -15.83
N LYS A 55 -11.50 24.97 -16.58
CA LYS A 55 -11.77 24.97 -18.03
C LYS A 55 -13.24 24.70 -18.35
N LYS A 56 -13.85 23.72 -17.68
CA LYS A 56 -15.26 23.33 -17.90
C LYS A 56 -16.25 24.11 -17.02
N LYS A 57 -15.75 24.90 -16.05
CA LYS A 57 -16.55 25.72 -15.12
C LYS A 57 -17.62 24.94 -14.36
N TRP A 58 -17.37 23.67 -14.04
CA TRP A 58 -18.30 22.86 -13.25
C TRP A 58 -18.28 23.27 -11.78
N ASN A 59 -19.41 23.08 -11.09
CA ASN A 59 -19.49 23.29 -9.64
C ASN A 59 -18.47 22.40 -8.92
N ARG A 60 -17.79 22.96 -7.92
CA ARG A 60 -16.73 22.26 -7.16
C ARG A 60 -17.24 20.95 -6.54
N HIS A 61 -18.45 20.97 -5.97
CA HIS A 61 -19.10 19.78 -5.41
C HIS A 61 -19.31 18.68 -6.46
N LEU A 62 -19.85 19.03 -7.63
CA LEU A 62 -20.10 18.04 -8.69
C LEU A 62 -18.79 17.47 -9.24
N SER A 63 -17.78 18.31 -9.43
CA SER A 63 -16.47 17.89 -9.92
C SER A 63 -15.80 16.94 -8.91
N ALA A 64 -15.78 17.28 -7.63
CA ALA A 64 -15.21 16.44 -6.58
C ALA A 64 -15.96 15.10 -6.46
N SER A 65 -17.29 15.11 -6.47
CA SER A 65 -18.09 13.87 -6.39
C SER A 65 -17.90 12.95 -7.59
N ILE A 66 -17.77 13.51 -8.81
CA ILE A 66 -17.52 12.70 -10.01
C ILE A 66 -16.13 12.05 -9.94
N LEU A 67 -15.11 12.82 -9.55
CA LEU A 67 -13.75 12.29 -9.37
C LEU A 67 -13.69 11.25 -8.24
N LEU A 68 -14.47 11.41 -7.17
CA LEU A 68 -14.59 10.37 -6.15
C LEU A 68 -15.15 9.08 -6.71
N ILE A 69 -16.25 9.14 -7.47
CA ILE A 69 -16.86 7.96 -8.08
C ILE A 69 -15.88 7.31 -9.06
N GLU A 70 -15.18 8.11 -9.87
CA GLU A 70 -14.11 7.62 -10.74
C GLU A 70 -13.00 6.93 -9.94
N SER A 71 -12.53 7.54 -8.84
CA SER A 71 -11.51 6.94 -7.98
C SER A 71 -11.94 5.61 -7.36
N LEU A 72 -13.21 5.52 -6.96
CA LEU A 72 -13.80 4.31 -6.42
C LEU A 72 -13.86 3.20 -7.47
N MET A 73 -14.33 3.52 -8.67
CA MET A 73 -14.53 2.55 -9.75
C MET A 73 -13.22 2.08 -10.39
N PHE A 74 -12.25 2.97 -10.58
CA PHE A 74 -11.03 2.66 -11.35
C PHE A 74 -9.81 2.32 -10.48
N PHE A 75 -9.81 2.68 -9.19
CA PHE A 75 -8.69 2.37 -8.30
C PHE A 75 -9.11 1.48 -7.13
N LEU A 76 -10.02 1.93 -6.27
CA LEU A 76 -10.30 1.24 -5.00
C LEU A 76 -10.99 -0.12 -5.20
N ILE A 77 -12.01 -0.20 -6.07
CA ILE A 77 -12.71 -1.46 -6.34
C ILE A 77 -11.79 -2.47 -7.02
N PRO A 78 -11.10 -2.15 -8.13
CA PRO A 78 -10.20 -3.09 -8.78
C PRO A 78 -9.09 -3.57 -7.84
N LEU A 79 -8.52 -2.68 -7.02
CA LEU A 79 -7.49 -3.04 -6.05
C LEU A 79 -8.03 -4.00 -4.97
N THR A 80 -9.21 -3.70 -4.42
CA THR A 80 -9.83 -4.54 -3.39
C THR A 80 -10.26 -5.89 -3.97
N ALA A 81 -10.82 -5.89 -5.17
CA ALA A 81 -11.22 -7.11 -5.88
C ALA A 81 -10.00 -7.99 -6.19
N PHE A 82 -8.89 -7.39 -6.65
CA PHE A 82 -7.64 -8.12 -6.87
C PHE A 82 -7.13 -8.74 -5.57
N ALA A 83 -7.08 -7.98 -4.48
CA ALA A 83 -6.66 -8.51 -3.17
C ALA A 83 -7.55 -9.68 -2.69
N LEU A 84 -8.87 -9.56 -2.84
CA LEU A 84 -9.81 -10.63 -2.54
C LEU A 84 -9.60 -11.87 -3.42
N LEU A 85 -9.41 -11.68 -4.73
CA LEU A 85 -9.15 -12.79 -5.66
C LEU A 85 -7.85 -13.52 -5.31
N VAL A 86 -6.81 -12.80 -4.92
CA VAL A 86 -5.56 -13.41 -4.45
C VAL A 86 -5.82 -14.23 -3.18
N VAL A 87 -6.52 -13.67 -2.19
CA VAL A 87 -6.84 -14.40 -0.94
C VAL A 87 -7.69 -15.63 -1.21
N ASP A 88 -8.70 -15.54 -2.09
CA ASP A 88 -9.60 -16.64 -2.45
C ASP A 88 -8.85 -17.75 -3.21
N THR A 89 -8.03 -17.37 -4.20
CA THR A 89 -7.19 -18.30 -4.97
C THR A 89 -6.21 -19.03 -4.06
N LEU A 90 -5.58 -18.33 -3.13
CA LEU A 90 -4.66 -18.94 -2.17
C LEU A 90 -5.40 -19.81 -1.15
N SER A 91 -6.58 -19.40 -0.67
CA SER A 91 -7.35 -20.18 0.33
C SER A 91 -7.98 -21.45 -0.26
N GLY A 92 -8.39 -21.41 -1.54
CA GLY A 92 -9.03 -22.53 -2.24
C GLY A 92 -8.06 -23.60 -2.73
N ILE A 93 -6.77 -23.29 -2.76
CA ILE A 93 -5.72 -24.30 -2.88
C ILE A 93 -5.60 -24.91 -1.50
N GLU A 94 -6.05 -26.17 -1.33
CA GLU A 94 -5.60 -26.99 -0.20
C GLU A 94 -4.07 -26.98 -0.29
N PHE A 95 -3.43 -26.13 0.53
CA PHE A 95 -2.00 -26.16 0.71
C PHE A 95 -1.69 -27.50 1.37
N ASP A 96 -1.59 -28.56 0.58
CA ASP A 96 -0.94 -29.78 1.00
C ASP A 96 0.55 -29.48 1.02
N ILE A 97 0.96 -28.76 2.06
CA ILE A 97 2.33 -28.33 2.31
C ILE A 97 3.26 -29.55 2.31
N HIS A 98 2.73 -30.74 2.63
CA HIS A 98 3.46 -31.99 2.56
C HIS A 98 3.82 -32.37 1.12
N SER A 99 2.86 -32.26 0.18
CA SER A 99 3.12 -32.51 -1.25
C SER A 99 4.11 -31.51 -1.87
N MET A 100 4.08 -30.24 -1.45
CA MET A 100 5.04 -29.22 -1.89
C MET A 100 6.44 -29.49 -1.36
N ILE A 101 6.57 -29.95 -0.11
CA ILE A 101 7.85 -30.33 0.49
C ILE A 101 8.45 -31.52 -0.26
N LEU A 102 7.66 -32.56 -0.55
CA LEU A 102 8.12 -33.75 -1.28
C LEU A 102 8.63 -33.42 -2.69
N GLN A 103 7.97 -32.51 -3.40
CA GLN A 103 8.41 -32.08 -4.73
C GLN A 103 9.64 -31.18 -4.69
N LEU A 104 9.75 -30.36 -3.65
CA LEU A 104 10.97 -29.60 -3.41
C LEU A 104 12.13 -30.56 -3.15
N GLU A 105 11.90 -31.62 -2.38
CA GLU A 105 12.87 -32.68 -2.11
C GLU A 105 13.30 -33.37 -3.42
N ASP A 106 12.37 -33.72 -4.31
CA ASP A 106 12.70 -34.28 -5.64
C ASP A 106 13.51 -33.31 -6.52
N PHE A 107 13.20 -32.01 -6.49
CA PHE A 107 13.93 -30.99 -7.25
C PHE A 107 15.33 -30.74 -6.67
N ILE A 108 15.45 -30.72 -5.34
CA ILE A 108 16.71 -30.62 -4.61
C ILE A 108 17.58 -31.82 -4.94
N ASN A 109 17.03 -33.03 -4.87
CA ASN A 109 17.70 -34.28 -5.22
C ASN A 109 18.20 -34.26 -6.68
N MET A 110 17.41 -33.74 -7.64
CA MET A 110 17.81 -33.62 -9.04
C MET A 110 18.99 -32.64 -9.24
N ILE A 111 19.02 -31.54 -8.47
CA ILE A 111 20.12 -30.57 -8.49
C ILE A 111 21.35 -31.16 -7.77
N GLU A 112 21.16 -31.80 -6.63
CA GLU A 112 22.20 -32.47 -5.85
C GLU A 112 22.87 -33.61 -6.63
N GLU A 113 22.11 -34.38 -7.40
CA GLU A 113 22.63 -35.46 -8.25
C GLU A 113 23.51 -34.92 -9.40
N ARG A 114 23.28 -33.67 -9.85
CA ARG A 114 24.10 -33.00 -10.88
C ARG A 114 25.25 -32.17 -10.33
N VAL A 115 25.15 -31.67 -9.11
CA VAL A 115 26.09 -30.69 -8.53
C VAL A 115 26.95 -31.31 -7.42
N GLY A 116 26.55 -32.45 -6.84
CA GLY A 116 27.35 -33.24 -5.90
C GLY A 116 27.56 -32.61 -4.52
N TYR A 117 26.77 -31.59 -4.17
CA TYR A 117 26.85 -30.86 -2.90
C TYR A 117 25.48 -30.79 -2.24
N ASP A 118 25.41 -31.24 -0.98
CA ASP A 118 24.26 -31.17 -0.07
C ASP A 118 24.00 -29.69 0.30
N LEU A 119 23.14 -29.01 -0.48
CA LEU A 119 23.00 -27.55 -0.45
C LEU A 119 21.76 -27.10 0.32
N ILE A 120 20.76 -27.97 0.52
CA ILE A 120 19.47 -27.60 1.14
C ILE A 120 19.11 -28.61 2.24
N THR A 121 19.64 -28.38 3.44
CA THR A 121 19.35 -29.20 4.62
C THR A 121 17.87 -29.08 5.03
N LEU A 122 17.16 -30.21 5.15
CA LEU A 122 15.72 -30.29 5.44
C LEU A 122 15.24 -29.47 6.67
N ASP A 123 16.11 -29.17 7.64
CA ASP A 123 15.78 -28.34 8.80
C ASP A 123 15.42 -26.88 8.43
N ASN A 124 15.86 -26.37 7.28
CA ASN A 124 15.45 -25.05 6.76
C ASN A 124 14.08 -25.06 6.07
N LEU A 125 13.52 -26.23 5.75
CA LEU A 125 12.24 -26.36 5.04
C LEU A 125 11.02 -26.08 5.93
N ALA A 126 11.19 -26.02 7.26
CA ALA A 126 10.17 -25.52 8.18
C ALA A 126 9.76 -24.06 7.93
N PHE A 127 10.54 -23.30 7.13
CA PHE A 127 10.15 -21.97 6.63
C PHE A 127 9.02 -22.03 5.59
N ILE A 128 8.92 -23.09 4.79
CA ILE A 128 7.94 -23.20 3.68
C ILE A 128 6.48 -23.17 4.22
N PRO A 129 6.09 -24.01 5.21
CA PRO A 129 4.75 -23.93 5.82
C PRO A 129 4.45 -22.56 6.45
N LYS A 130 5.48 -21.98 7.10
CA LYS A 130 5.36 -20.73 7.83
C LYS A 130 5.15 -19.55 6.88
N ILE A 131 5.80 -19.56 5.72
CA ILE A 131 5.63 -18.54 4.67
C ILE A 131 4.23 -18.63 4.06
N GLY A 132 3.73 -19.83 3.73
CA GLY A 132 2.39 -19.99 3.15
C GLY A 132 1.27 -19.53 4.08
N GLY A 133 1.24 -20.01 5.32
CA GLY A 133 0.19 -19.66 6.28
C GLY A 133 0.23 -18.21 6.76
N SER A 134 1.41 -17.65 7.02
CA SER A 134 1.53 -16.25 7.48
C SER A 134 1.23 -15.23 6.38
N THR A 135 1.60 -15.53 5.12
CA THR A 135 1.29 -14.68 3.98
C THR A 135 -0.22 -14.63 3.72
N LEU A 136 -0.91 -15.78 3.78
CA LEU A 136 -2.36 -15.83 3.61
C LEU A 136 -3.09 -15.01 4.69
N GLN A 137 -2.71 -15.18 5.96
CA GLN A 137 -3.29 -14.42 7.06
C GLN A 137 -3.00 -12.92 6.93
N PHE A 138 -1.80 -12.55 6.52
CA PHE A 138 -1.42 -11.15 6.26
C PHE A 138 -2.26 -10.54 5.13
N LEU A 139 -2.42 -11.25 4.00
CA LEU A 139 -3.21 -10.78 2.86
C LEU A 139 -4.69 -10.66 3.21
N ALA A 140 -5.25 -11.63 3.94
CA ALA A 140 -6.61 -11.58 4.43
C ALA A 140 -6.83 -10.37 5.35
N ALA A 141 -5.97 -10.20 6.37
CA ALA A 141 -6.02 -9.05 7.28
C ALA A 141 -5.86 -7.71 6.53
N SER A 142 -4.95 -7.65 5.56
CA SER A 142 -4.72 -6.47 4.72
C SER A 142 -5.94 -6.14 3.88
N THR A 143 -6.66 -7.14 3.36
CA THR A 143 -7.87 -6.93 2.57
C THR A 143 -9.01 -6.32 3.39
N TYR A 144 -9.25 -6.81 4.60
CA TYR A 144 -10.20 -6.17 5.53
C TYR A 144 -9.77 -4.74 5.86
N SER A 145 -8.47 -4.52 6.11
CA SER A 145 -7.94 -3.19 6.35
C SER A 145 -8.10 -2.26 5.15
N LEU A 146 -7.93 -2.75 3.91
CA LEU A 146 -8.12 -1.98 2.68
C LEU A 146 -9.55 -1.49 2.54
N ILE A 147 -10.55 -2.33 2.86
CA ILE A 147 -11.98 -1.94 2.82
C ILE A 147 -12.25 -0.79 3.80
N LEU A 148 -11.79 -0.93 5.05
CA LEU A 148 -11.96 0.13 6.07
C LEU A 148 -11.22 1.41 5.70
N ASN A 149 -9.97 1.28 5.23
CA ASN A 149 -9.17 2.41 4.79
C ASN A 149 -9.76 3.10 3.55
N SER A 150 -10.46 2.38 2.68
CA SER A 150 -11.11 2.96 1.50
C SER A 150 -12.15 4.01 1.89
N ILE A 151 -12.90 3.80 2.98
CA ILE A 151 -13.87 4.77 3.49
C ILE A 151 -13.14 6.07 3.91
N VAL A 152 -12.04 5.93 4.63
CA VAL A 152 -11.19 7.05 5.07
C VAL A 152 -10.60 7.78 3.86
N ILE A 153 -10.09 7.03 2.88
CA ILE A 153 -9.51 7.57 1.64
C ILE A 153 -10.54 8.43 0.93
N LEU A 154 -11.74 7.90 0.70
CA LEU A 154 -12.82 8.63 0.01
C LEU A 154 -13.21 9.91 0.75
N PHE A 155 -13.33 9.84 2.08
CA PHE A 155 -13.66 11.00 2.89
C PHE A 155 -12.59 12.09 2.78
N ILE A 156 -11.32 11.73 2.98
CA ILE A 156 -10.21 12.70 2.93
C ILE A 156 -10.05 13.24 1.50
N LEU A 157 -10.09 12.37 0.50
CA LEU A 157 -9.95 12.72 -0.91
C LEU A 157 -11.03 13.72 -1.34
N TYR A 158 -12.27 13.57 -0.85
CA TYR A 158 -13.34 14.53 -1.11
C TYR A 158 -12.94 15.96 -0.72
N TYR A 159 -12.50 16.14 0.53
CA TYR A 159 -12.16 17.46 1.06
C TYR A 159 -10.88 18.00 0.43
N MET A 160 -9.90 17.16 0.14
CA MET A 160 -8.69 17.55 -0.59
C MET A 160 -9.05 18.03 -2.00
N LEU A 161 -9.91 17.33 -2.75
CA LEU A 161 -10.34 17.74 -4.09
C LEU A 161 -11.21 19.00 -4.04
N TYR A 162 -12.14 19.08 -3.09
CA TYR A 162 -13.04 20.22 -2.95
C TYR A 162 -12.29 21.53 -2.67
N ASN A 163 -11.28 21.49 -1.79
CA ASN A 163 -10.40 22.61 -1.44
C ASN A 163 -8.99 22.44 -2.00
N TYR A 164 -8.85 22.03 -3.26
CA TYR A 164 -7.56 21.63 -3.82
C TYR A 164 -6.52 22.77 -3.86
N LYS A 165 -6.95 24.03 -3.99
CA LYS A 165 -6.05 25.19 -4.03
C LYS A 165 -5.50 25.46 -2.64
N GLU A 166 -6.38 25.51 -1.65
CA GLU A 166 -6.04 25.71 -0.25
C GLU A 166 -5.14 24.58 0.26
N PHE A 167 -5.37 23.35 -0.20
CA PHE A 167 -4.51 22.21 0.13
C PHE A 167 -3.11 22.34 -0.50
N GLU A 168 -3.00 22.77 -1.76
CA GLU A 168 -1.71 23.01 -2.43
C GLU A 168 -0.93 24.15 -1.77
N ASP A 169 -1.60 25.23 -1.45
CA ASP A 169 -0.99 26.38 -0.78
C ASP A 169 -0.52 26.01 0.62
N GLY A 170 -1.36 25.31 1.40
CA GLY A 170 -0.98 24.80 2.72
C GLY A 170 0.21 23.84 2.67
N PHE A 171 0.30 22.99 1.65
CA PHE A 171 1.48 22.13 1.45
C PHE A 171 2.74 22.97 1.17
N LYS A 172 2.65 24.00 0.32
CA LYS A 172 3.78 24.91 0.04
C LYS A 172 4.20 25.73 1.27
N GLU A 173 3.27 26.10 2.14
CA GLU A 173 3.58 26.87 3.36
C GLU A 173 4.38 26.07 4.40
N ILE A 174 4.14 24.76 4.50
CA ILE A 174 4.83 23.87 5.46
C ILE A 174 6.30 23.66 5.08
N LEU A 175 6.64 23.79 3.80
CA LEU A 175 7.98 23.54 3.29
C LEU A 175 8.95 24.67 3.71
N PRO A 176 10.04 24.37 4.44
CA PRO A 176 11.00 25.38 4.90
C PRO A 176 12.02 25.76 3.79
N PHE A 177 11.53 25.98 2.57
CA PHE A 177 12.36 26.28 1.39
C PHE A 177 12.01 27.66 0.81
N ARG A 178 12.84 28.14 -0.11
CA ARG A 178 12.53 29.34 -0.93
C ARG A 178 11.41 29.01 -1.92
N GLU A 179 10.60 29.99 -2.30
CA GLU A 179 9.45 29.79 -3.20
C GLU A 179 9.80 29.05 -4.50
N GLU A 180 10.91 29.43 -5.15
CA GLU A 180 11.44 28.75 -6.34
C GLU A 180 11.65 27.24 -6.11
N ASN A 181 12.25 26.88 -4.97
CA ASN A 181 12.54 25.49 -4.63
C ASN A 181 11.28 24.72 -4.21
N LYS A 182 10.27 25.40 -3.65
CA LYS A 182 8.99 24.78 -3.29
C LYS A 182 8.26 24.28 -4.53
N GLU A 183 8.25 25.07 -5.61
CA GLU A 183 7.58 24.67 -6.85
C GLU A 183 8.26 23.49 -7.53
N ILE A 184 9.60 23.51 -7.59
CA ILE A 184 10.40 22.40 -8.11
C ILE A 184 10.12 21.13 -7.31
N LEU A 185 10.21 21.20 -5.97
CA LEU A 185 9.99 20.04 -5.11
C LEU A 185 8.56 19.49 -5.24
N ALA A 186 7.55 20.37 -5.31
CA ALA A 186 6.16 19.96 -5.47
C ALA A 186 5.94 19.27 -6.83
N MET A 187 6.58 19.77 -7.90
CA MET A 187 6.51 19.17 -9.23
C MET A 187 7.17 17.80 -9.27
N GLU A 188 8.41 17.69 -8.78
CA GLU A 188 9.15 16.41 -8.72
C GLU A 188 8.40 15.38 -7.87
N THR A 189 7.90 15.77 -6.70
CA THR A 189 7.11 14.89 -5.83
C THR A 189 5.88 14.35 -6.56
N LYS A 190 5.18 15.23 -7.29
CA LYS A 190 4.02 14.85 -8.09
C LYS A 190 4.37 13.88 -9.22
N GLU A 191 5.50 14.10 -9.89
CA GLU A 191 5.99 13.19 -10.93
C GLU A 191 6.35 11.82 -10.38
N ILE A 192 7.05 11.76 -9.23
CA ILE A 192 7.39 10.52 -8.53
C ILE A 192 6.13 9.75 -8.15
N ILE A 193 5.14 10.42 -7.55
CA ILE A 193 3.88 9.77 -7.14
C ILE A 193 3.14 9.22 -8.36
N ARG A 194 3.05 9.99 -9.45
CA ARG A 194 2.39 9.54 -10.69
C ARG A 194 3.14 8.37 -11.34
N ALA A 195 4.46 8.43 -11.38
CA ALA A 195 5.29 7.35 -11.89
C ALA A 195 5.10 6.07 -11.09
N ASN A 196 5.07 6.15 -9.76
CA ASN A 196 4.87 4.97 -8.89
C ASN A 196 3.46 4.40 -8.98
N ALA A 197 2.43 5.25 -9.09
CA ALA A 197 1.05 4.81 -9.18
C ALA A 197 0.78 3.96 -10.44
N ILE A 198 1.48 4.23 -11.54
CA ILE A 198 1.41 3.43 -12.77
C ILE A 198 2.46 2.33 -12.77
N GLY A 199 3.67 2.65 -12.30
CA GLY A 199 4.84 1.79 -12.34
C GLY A 199 4.69 0.53 -11.52
N ILE A 200 4.21 0.62 -10.27
CA ILE A 200 4.10 -0.54 -9.38
C ILE A 200 3.12 -1.58 -9.94
N PRO A 201 1.86 -1.23 -10.31
CA PRO A 201 0.94 -2.21 -10.91
C PRO A 201 1.46 -2.80 -12.22
N LEU A 202 2.08 -1.98 -13.08
CA LEU A 202 2.63 -2.45 -14.35
C LEU A 202 3.78 -3.45 -14.15
N LEU A 203 4.69 -3.16 -13.19
CA LEU A 203 5.79 -4.04 -12.83
C LEU A 203 5.29 -5.39 -12.32
N GLY A 204 4.29 -5.39 -11.44
CA GLY A 204 3.69 -6.62 -10.91
C GLY A 204 3.07 -7.49 -12.01
N ILE A 205 2.36 -6.89 -12.97
CA ILE A 205 1.80 -7.64 -14.13
C ILE A 205 2.92 -8.27 -14.97
N ILE A 206 3.96 -7.49 -15.28
CA ILE A 206 5.10 -7.98 -16.07
C ILE A 206 5.79 -9.12 -15.31
N GLN A 207 6.09 -8.93 -14.03
CA GLN A 207 6.72 -9.93 -13.16
C GLN A 207 5.88 -11.20 -13.07
N GLY A 208 4.56 -11.08 -12.86
CA GLY A 208 3.65 -12.22 -12.82
C GLY A 208 3.63 -13.02 -14.12
N ILE A 209 3.64 -12.36 -15.28
CA ILE A 209 3.67 -13.05 -16.58
C ILE A 209 5.00 -13.78 -16.79
N PHE A 210 6.14 -13.13 -16.54
CA PHE A 210 7.45 -13.76 -16.68
C PHE A 210 7.63 -14.91 -15.69
N ALA A 211 7.17 -14.74 -14.46
CA ALA A 211 7.20 -15.79 -13.44
C ALA A 211 6.35 -16.99 -13.87
N LEU A 212 5.12 -16.75 -14.34
CA LEU A 212 4.24 -17.81 -14.85
C LEU A 212 4.88 -18.58 -16.00
N ALA A 213 5.46 -17.88 -16.97
CA ALA A 213 6.16 -18.51 -18.10
C ALA A 213 7.35 -19.36 -17.61
N GLY A 214 8.15 -18.83 -16.68
CA GLY A 214 9.24 -19.57 -16.06
C GLY A 214 8.76 -20.85 -15.36
N TYR A 215 7.75 -20.74 -14.49
CA TYR A 215 7.24 -21.88 -13.72
C TYR A 215 6.64 -22.98 -14.61
N ILE A 216 6.01 -22.62 -15.72
CA ILE A 216 5.51 -23.59 -16.72
C ILE A 216 6.68 -24.29 -17.43
N ILE A 217 7.74 -23.56 -17.83
CA ILE A 217 8.90 -24.14 -18.52
C ILE A 217 9.65 -25.13 -17.61
N PHE A 218 9.78 -24.83 -16.32
CA PHE A 218 10.45 -25.69 -15.35
C PHE A 218 9.55 -26.81 -14.78
N GLY A 219 8.29 -26.89 -15.19
CA GLY A 219 7.37 -27.96 -14.78
C GLY A 219 6.98 -27.94 -13.30
N ILE A 220 7.01 -26.77 -12.65
CA ILE A 220 6.65 -26.62 -11.24
C ILE A 220 5.14 -26.82 -11.06
N GLN A 221 4.72 -27.61 -10.07
CA GLN A 221 3.30 -27.79 -9.77
C GLN A 221 2.71 -26.48 -9.22
N GLN A 222 1.51 -26.13 -9.69
CA GLN A 222 0.81 -24.86 -9.38
C GLN A 222 1.57 -23.58 -9.81
N PRO A 223 1.93 -23.44 -11.11
CA PRO A 223 2.70 -22.29 -11.60
C PRO A 223 1.98 -20.94 -11.42
N ILE A 224 0.64 -20.95 -11.35
CA ILE A 224 -0.19 -19.76 -11.15
C ILE A 224 -0.04 -19.23 -9.71
N LEU A 225 0.03 -20.10 -8.71
CA LEU A 225 0.22 -19.72 -7.31
C LEU A 225 1.53 -18.95 -7.13
N PHE A 226 2.62 -19.55 -7.60
CA PHE A 226 3.94 -18.93 -7.49
C PHE A 226 4.05 -17.65 -8.32
N ALA A 227 3.40 -17.59 -9.48
CA ALA A 227 3.36 -16.37 -10.29
C ALA A 227 2.65 -15.22 -9.57
N ILE A 228 1.52 -15.50 -8.90
CA ILE A 228 0.78 -14.52 -8.09
C ILE A 228 1.59 -14.08 -6.87
N LEU A 229 2.30 -15.00 -6.20
CA LEU A 229 3.17 -14.65 -5.07
C LEU A 229 4.42 -13.86 -5.47
N THR A 230 4.84 -13.97 -6.73
CA THR A 230 5.99 -13.23 -7.28
C THR A 230 5.60 -11.82 -7.74
N ALA A 231 4.35 -11.64 -8.18
CA ALA A 231 3.77 -10.39 -8.65
C ALA A 231 3.39 -9.45 -7.50
#